data_AF-A0A854QGH2-F1
#
_entry.id   AF-A0A854QGH2-F1
#
_cell.length_a   1.000
_cell.length_b   1.000
_cell.length_c   1.000
_cell.angle_alpha   90.00
_cell.angle_beta   90.00
_cell.angle_gamma   90.00
#
_symmetry.space_group_name_H-M   'P 1'
#
loop_
_entity.id
_entity.type
_entity.pdbx_description
1 polymer ?
#
loop_
_entity_poly.entity_id
_entity_poly.type
_entity_poly.pdbx_seq_one_letter_code
_entity_poly.pdbx_strand_id
1 'polypeptide(L)'
;MTLATTPSTASPIMTHPDILPVILSFADRQTLSRCMQATWKFFNLASPYLYSNIRLIPNEADAFLHGASFGPIILEDGSERDLKRELLAMVKVLNIERHQGCNGFLATACSRWRGLGIEFPSLNVLRVWVGPNMFEGGWFNCPWIPNMSPQKLVMRNVTAISAGSSYTFAPQGLLCKVQKVVVVVPKLRNLSDINRDALNSRRRISESPIQPGTETVIVFWTEGPDSGWWPEAPLADYDNIVDQIVLCSLAEADKLTICNAGSMYPVVSGNGACLTYSSYQEREEEVAAAVKRKVEQISRRRGELARLGKRLESLRFMSFGEYLEKEEWKGEFDSEEVAPWVLS
;
A
#
# COMPACT_ATOMS: atom_id res chain seq x y z
N MET A 1 1.67 -67.51 -25.40
CA MET A 1 1.95 -66.23 -26.07
C MET A 1 1.28 -65.12 -25.28
N THR A 2 2.06 -64.44 -24.46
CA THR A 2 1.66 -63.26 -23.69
C THR A 2 1.77 -62.05 -24.61
N LEU A 3 0.65 -61.38 -24.87
CA LEU A 3 0.61 -60.13 -25.63
C LEU A 3 1.24 -59.02 -24.79
N ALA A 4 2.37 -58.51 -25.28
CA ALA A 4 3.02 -57.32 -24.79
C ALA A 4 2.13 -56.09 -25.04
N THR A 5 2.08 -55.23 -24.04
CA THR A 5 1.47 -53.89 -24.04
C THR A 5 2.09 -52.98 -25.10
N THR A 6 1.26 -52.26 -25.85
CA THR A 6 1.63 -50.97 -26.42
C THR A 6 1.12 -49.87 -25.49
N PRO A 7 1.98 -48.94 -25.02
CA PRO A 7 1.48 -47.72 -24.41
C PRO A 7 0.78 -46.91 -25.50
N SER A 8 -0.50 -46.59 -25.27
CA SER A 8 -1.21 -45.59 -26.08
C SER A 8 -0.43 -44.28 -25.99
N THR A 9 0.17 -43.89 -27.11
CA THR A 9 0.82 -42.60 -27.29
C THR A 9 -0.16 -41.51 -26.93
N ALA A 10 0.06 -40.85 -25.79
CA ALA A 10 -0.61 -39.61 -25.45
C ALA A 10 -0.37 -38.64 -26.61
N SER A 11 -1.41 -38.34 -27.37
CA SER A 11 -1.36 -37.29 -28.39
C SER A 11 -0.81 -36.03 -27.72
N PRO A 12 0.27 -35.43 -28.24
CA PRO A 12 0.72 -34.17 -27.69
C PRO A 12 -0.43 -33.20 -27.93
N ILE A 13 -1.08 -32.74 -26.87
CA ILE A 13 -1.97 -31.59 -26.96
C ILE A 13 -1.07 -30.42 -27.35
N MET A 14 -0.85 -30.27 -28.66
CA MET A 14 -0.27 -29.09 -29.27
C MET A 14 -1.37 -28.06 -29.39
N THR A 15 -1.86 -27.59 -28.24
CA THR A 15 -2.48 -26.27 -28.20
C THR A 15 -1.42 -25.27 -28.62
N HIS A 16 -1.78 -24.34 -29.51
CA HIS A 16 -0.95 -23.20 -29.86
C HIS A 16 -0.41 -22.57 -28.56
N PRO A 17 0.89 -22.19 -28.49
CA PRO A 17 1.53 -21.74 -27.25
C PRO A 17 0.77 -20.62 -26.53
N ASP A 18 -0.02 -19.83 -27.28
CA ASP A 18 -0.79 -18.71 -26.75
C ASP A 18 -2.21 -19.04 -26.30
N ILE A 19 -2.82 -20.15 -26.78
CA ILE A 19 -4.22 -20.48 -26.45
C ILE A 19 -4.35 -20.90 -24.98
N LEU A 20 -3.44 -21.75 -24.50
CA LEU A 20 -3.52 -22.27 -23.15
C LEU A 20 -3.30 -21.19 -22.07
N PRO A 21 -2.32 -20.26 -22.20
CA PRO A 21 -2.23 -19.09 -21.32
C PRO A 21 -3.52 -18.26 -21.29
N VAL A 22 -4.13 -17.99 -22.45
CA VAL A 22 -5.39 -17.23 -22.53
C VAL A 22 -6.50 -17.95 -21.76
N ILE A 23 -6.67 -19.25 -21.96
CA ILE A 23 -7.66 -20.05 -21.21
C ILE A 23 -7.39 -19.98 -19.71
N LEU A 24 -6.15 -20.20 -19.29
CA LEU A 24 -5.78 -20.20 -17.88
C LEU A 24 -5.93 -18.82 -17.23
N SER A 25 -5.89 -17.73 -17.99
CA SER A 25 -6.11 -16.39 -17.44
C SER A 25 -7.55 -16.18 -16.93
N PHE A 26 -8.51 -17.00 -17.35
CA PHE A 26 -9.89 -17.01 -16.84
C PHE A 26 -10.16 -18.07 -15.77
N ALA A 27 -9.17 -18.92 -15.45
CA ALA A 27 -9.33 -19.97 -14.47
C ALA A 27 -9.28 -19.43 -13.04
N ASP A 28 -10.09 -19.99 -12.16
CA ASP A 28 -10.02 -19.67 -10.74
C ASP A 28 -8.75 -20.23 -10.08
N ARG A 29 -8.45 -19.75 -8.87
CA ARG A 29 -7.24 -20.15 -8.14
C ARG A 29 -7.18 -21.65 -7.86
N GLN A 30 -8.35 -22.28 -7.62
CA GLN A 30 -8.43 -23.72 -7.34
C GLN A 30 -8.10 -24.54 -8.59
N THR A 31 -8.61 -24.15 -9.75
CA THR A 31 -8.32 -24.77 -11.04
C THR A 31 -6.86 -24.59 -11.41
N LEU A 32 -6.31 -23.38 -11.27
CA LEU A 32 -4.89 -23.12 -11.49
C LEU A 32 -3.99 -24.00 -10.61
N SER A 33 -4.33 -24.17 -9.33
CA SER A 33 -3.61 -25.05 -8.40
C SER A 33 -3.66 -26.53 -8.85
N ARG A 34 -4.79 -27.01 -9.35
CA ARG A 34 -4.92 -28.36 -9.91
C ARG A 34 -4.11 -28.50 -11.21
N CYS A 35 -4.13 -27.49 -12.08
CA CYS A 35 -3.32 -27.48 -13.30
C CYS A 35 -1.83 -27.62 -12.98
N MET A 36 -1.33 -26.90 -11.97
CA MET A 36 0.07 -27.01 -11.54
C MET A 36 0.50 -28.42 -11.13
N GLN A 37 -0.43 -29.28 -10.72
CA GLN A 37 -0.17 -30.65 -10.32
C GLN A 37 -0.24 -31.66 -11.47
N ALA A 38 -0.72 -31.24 -12.66
CA ALA A 38 -0.95 -32.15 -13.78
C ALA A 38 0.36 -32.49 -14.53
N THR A 39 1.10 -31.48 -14.98
CA THR A 39 2.38 -31.64 -15.67
C THR A 39 3.26 -30.41 -15.47
N TRP A 40 4.57 -30.51 -15.71
CA TRP A 40 5.48 -29.36 -15.69
C TRP A 40 5.10 -28.25 -16.67
N LYS A 41 4.53 -28.60 -17.83
CA LYS A 41 4.04 -27.60 -18.79
C LYS A 41 2.89 -26.80 -18.19
N PHE A 42 1.92 -27.47 -17.55
CA PHE A 42 0.85 -26.76 -16.85
C PHE A 42 1.35 -26.02 -15.61
N PHE A 43 2.35 -26.53 -14.89
CA PHE A 43 3.00 -25.82 -13.79
C PHE A 43 3.56 -24.48 -14.27
N ASN A 44 4.37 -24.48 -15.33
CA ASN A 44 5.01 -23.27 -15.87
C ASN A 44 3.99 -22.27 -16.44
N LEU A 45 2.87 -22.75 -16.99
CA LEU A 45 1.83 -21.89 -17.55
C LEU A 45 0.85 -21.34 -16.50
N ALA A 46 0.48 -22.14 -15.49
CA ALA A 46 -0.50 -21.75 -14.47
C ALA A 46 0.12 -20.99 -13.30
N SER A 47 1.38 -21.28 -12.94
CA SER A 47 2.03 -20.66 -11.78
C SER A 47 2.10 -19.13 -11.85
N PRO A 48 2.37 -18.46 -12.99
CA PRO A 48 2.39 -17.00 -13.04
C PRO A 48 1.02 -16.38 -12.75
N TYR A 49 -0.07 -17.02 -13.19
CA TYR A 49 -1.43 -16.55 -12.89
C TYR A 49 -1.78 -16.75 -11.42
N LEU A 50 -1.39 -17.88 -10.82
CA LEU A 50 -1.70 -18.17 -9.41
C LEU A 50 -0.86 -17.34 -8.44
N TYR A 51 0.42 -17.10 -8.75
CA TYR A 51 1.40 -16.49 -7.85
C TYR A 51 1.68 -15.01 -8.11
N SER A 52 1.31 -14.44 -9.25
CA SER A 52 1.58 -13.01 -9.51
C SER A 52 0.93 -12.05 -8.51
N ASN A 53 -0.24 -12.42 -7.96
CA ASN A 53 -0.95 -11.67 -6.94
C ASN A 53 -1.31 -12.59 -5.77
N ILE A 54 -0.62 -12.40 -4.64
CA ILE A 54 -0.80 -13.20 -3.43
C ILE A 54 -1.45 -12.34 -2.34
N ARG A 55 -2.40 -12.98 -1.65
CA ARG A 55 -2.95 -12.47 -0.40
C ARG A 55 -2.44 -13.33 0.74
N LEU A 56 -1.87 -12.69 1.75
CA LEU A 56 -1.31 -13.33 2.92
C LEU A 56 -1.99 -12.78 4.17
N ILE A 57 -2.61 -13.67 4.92
CA ILE A 57 -3.03 -13.41 6.29
C ILE A 57 -1.86 -13.80 7.18
N PRO A 58 -1.27 -12.88 7.96
CA PRO A 58 -0.04 -13.17 8.68
C PRO A 58 -0.10 -14.36 9.64
N ASN A 59 -1.26 -14.62 10.25
CA ASN A 59 -1.46 -15.79 11.12
C ASN A 59 -1.50 -17.12 10.34
N GLU A 60 -1.68 -17.07 9.03
CA GLU A 60 -1.71 -18.22 8.11
C GLU A 60 -0.45 -18.26 7.23
N ALA A 61 0.52 -17.38 7.50
CA ALA A 61 1.73 -17.27 6.71
C ALA A 61 2.52 -18.58 6.68
N ASP A 62 2.40 -19.40 7.73
CA ASP A 62 3.05 -20.72 7.80
C ASP A 62 2.58 -21.66 6.69
N ALA A 63 1.29 -21.70 6.39
CA ALA A 63 0.76 -22.56 5.32
C ALA A 63 1.26 -22.10 3.95
N PHE A 64 1.35 -20.78 3.75
CA PHE A 64 1.85 -20.23 2.48
C PHE A 64 3.35 -20.37 2.34
N LEU A 65 4.14 -20.08 3.38
CA LEU A 65 5.60 -20.04 3.36
C LEU A 65 6.23 -21.42 3.62
N HIS A 66 5.42 -22.43 3.92
CA HIS A 66 5.86 -23.82 3.96
C HIS A 66 6.65 -24.15 2.69
N GLY A 67 7.84 -24.71 2.86
CA GLY A 67 8.75 -24.95 1.74
C GLY A 67 9.88 -23.94 1.57
N ALA A 68 9.71 -22.71 2.06
CA ALA A 68 10.66 -21.62 1.76
C ALA A 68 12.06 -21.84 2.35
N SER A 69 12.18 -22.75 3.33
CA SER A 69 13.42 -23.05 4.05
C SER A 69 13.98 -24.44 3.77
N PHE A 70 13.32 -25.27 2.96
CA PHE A 70 13.79 -26.63 2.69
C PHE A 70 14.94 -26.69 1.70
N GLY A 71 15.24 -25.58 1.03
CA GLY A 71 16.25 -25.54 -0.02
C GLY A 71 15.83 -26.34 -1.24
N PRO A 72 16.73 -26.44 -2.22
CA PRO A 72 16.43 -27.13 -3.48
C PRO A 72 16.37 -28.65 -3.32
N ILE A 73 15.55 -29.28 -4.16
CA ILE A 73 15.41 -30.73 -4.28
C ILE A 73 16.12 -31.18 -5.55
N ILE A 74 16.89 -32.26 -5.46
CA ILE A 74 17.51 -32.91 -6.62
C ILE A 74 16.49 -33.90 -7.19
N LEU A 75 16.07 -33.69 -8.44
CA LEU A 75 15.17 -34.56 -9.17
C LEU A 75 15.91 -35.78 -9.74
N GLU A 76 15.16 -36.81 -10.17
CA GLU A 76 15.73 -38.06 -10.72
C GLU A 76 16.57 -37.83 -11.99
N ASP A 77 16.34 -36.73 -12.71
CA ASP A 77 17.12 -36.30 -13.88
C ASP A 77 18.41 -35.55 -13.51
N GLY A 78 18.72 -35.44 -12.21
CA GLY A 78 19.87 -34.72 -11.67
C GLY A 78 19.69 -33.20 -11.62
N SER A 79 18.54 -32.66 -12.01
CA SER A 79 18.28 -31.23 -11.92
C SER A 79 17.93 -30.80 -10.49
N GLU A 80 18.41 -29.62 -10.10
CA GLU A 80 18.18 -29.04 -8.78
C GLU A 80 17.09 -27.97 -8.88
N ARG A 81 16.03 -28.09 -8.07
CA ARG A 81 14.87 -27.18 -8.12
C ARG A 81 14.42 -26.75 -6.74
N ASP A 82 14.39 -25.43 -6.51
CA ASP A 82 13.75 -24.82 -5.35
C ASP A 82 12.39 -24.28 -5.77
N LEU A 83 11.40 -25.19 -5.86
CA LEU A 83 10.07 -24.88 -6.36
C LEU A 83 9.41 -23.74 -5.58
N LYS A 84 9.64 -23.68 -4.26
CA LYS A 84 9.02 -22.62 -3.47
C LYS A 84 9.64 -21.27 -3.82
N ARG A 85 10.96 -21.18 -3.89
CA ARG A 85 11.65 -19.95 -4.30
C ARG A 85 11.29 -19.51 -5.72
N GLU A 86 11.18 -20.46 -6.67
CA GLU A 86 10.71 -20.19 -8.03
C GLU A 86 9.31 -19.56 -8.03
N LEU A 87 8.39 -20.07 -7.21
CA LEU A 87 7.04 -19.54 -7.08
C LEU A 87 7.00 -18.16 -6.39
N LEU A 88 7.81 -17.95 -5.35
CA LEU A 88 7.93 -16.64 -4.68
C LEU A 88 8.54 -15.57 -5.60
N ALA A 89 9.42 -15.97 -6.52
CA ALA A 89 9.98 -15.08 -7.53
C ALA A 89 8.96 -14.61 -8.57
N MET A 90 7.79 -15.26 -8.69
CA MET A 90 6.71 -14.83 -9.59
C MET A 90 5.79 -13.78 -8.97
N VAL A 91 5.88 -13.55 -7.65
CA VAL A 91 5.01 -12.61 -6.93
C VAL A 91 5.34 -11.18 -7.32
N LYS A 92 4.36 -10.49 -7.92
CA LYS A 92 4.45 -9.09 -8.32
C LYS A 92 3.66 -8.17 -7.40
N VAL A 93 2.55 -8.67 -6.86
CA VAL A 93 1.70 -7.97 -5.89
C VAL A 93 1.55 -8.85 -4.66
N LEU A 94 1.93 -8.32 -3.50
CA LEU A 94 1.75 -8.97 -2.21
C LEU A 94 0.79 -8.14 -1.36
N ASN A 95 -0.34 -8.74 -0.98
CA ASN A 95 -1.33 -8.15 -0.09
C ASN A 95 -1.18 -8.78 1.29
N ILE A 96 -0.78 -7.98 2.26
CA ILE A 96 -0.67 -8.38 3.65
C ILE A 96 -1.88 -7.85 4.40
N GLU A 97 -2.77 -8.77 4.77
CA GLU A 97 -3.99 -8.46 5.48
C GLU A 97 -3.74 -8.06 6.93
N ARG A 98 -4.79 -7.54 7.58
CA ARG A 98 -4.72 -7.03 8.95
C ARG A 98 -4.09 -8.07 9.88
N HIS A 99 -2.95 -7.69 10.44
CA HIS A 99 -2.28 -8.45 11.48
C HIS A 99 -2.82 -8.04 12.85
N GLN A 100 -3.52 -8.93 13.55
CA GLN A 100 -3.79 -8.73 14.97
C GLN A 100 -2.58 -9.19 15.78
N GLY A 101 -2.12 -8.37 16.73
CA GLY A 101 -1.09 -8.75 17.70
C GLY A 101 0.35 -8.84 17.19
N CYS A 102 0.75 -8.21 16.07
CA CYS A 102 2.14 -8.22 15.56
C CYS A 102 3.11 -7.34 16.38
N ASN A 103 3.10 -7.41 17.72
CA ASN A 103 3.81 -6.41 18.49
C ASN A 103 5.35 -6.56 18.51
N GLY A 104 5.92 -7.57 17.85
CA GLY A 104 7.37 -7.79 17.75
C GLY A 104 8.08 -8.14 19.07
N PHE A 105 7.32 -8.14 20.18
CA PHE A 105 7.80 -8.41 21.54
C PHE A 105 7.28 -9.74 22.10
N LEU A 106 6.08 -10.18 21.68
CA LEU A 106 5.55 -11.51 22.00
C LEU A 106 5.80 -12.47 20.82
N ALA A 107 5.82 -13.78 21.09
CA ALA A 107 5.97 -14.83 20.07
C ALA A 107 4.75 -14.85 19.13
N THR A 108 4.75 -13.94 18.15
CA THR A 108 3.72 -13.85 17.13
C THR A 108 4.00 -14.83 15.99
N ALA A 109 2.99 -15.17 15.20
CA ALA A 109 3.15 -16.01 14.00
C ALA A 109 4.28 -15.47 13.08
N CYS A 110 4.39 -14.14 12.94
CA CYS A 110 5.44 -13.52 12.13
C CYS A 110 6.86 -13.62 12.71
N SER A 111 7.03 -13.85 14.02
CA SER A 111 8.35 -13.90 14.66
C SER A 111 9.20 -15.07 14.18
N ARG A 112 8.56 -16.18 13.78
CA ARG A 112 9.22 -17.37 13.22
C ARG A 112 9.90 -17.09 11.88
N TRP A 113 9.38 -16.13 11.13
CA TRP A 113 9.90 -15.74 9.81
C TRP A 113 11.01 -14.69 9.89
N ARG A 114 11.38 -14.23 11.09
CA ARG A 114 12.50 -13.30 11.29
C ARG A 114 13.80 -13.95 10.83
N GLY A 115 14.47 -13.33 9.86
CA GLY A 115 15.80 -13.75 9.40
C GLY A 115 15.82 -14.97 8.47
N LEU A 116 14.66 -15.52 8.06
CA LEU A 116 14.58 -16.71 7.20
C LEU A 116 14.88 -16.45 5.70
N GLY A 117 15.40 -15.28 5.34
CA GLY A 117 15.80 -14.98 3.94
C GLY A 117 14.67 -15.11 2.92
N ILE A 118 13.42 -14.88 3.33
CA ILE A 118 12.28 -14.91 2.41
C ILE A 118 12.33 -13.68 1.52
N GLU A 119 12.51 -13.94 0.23
CA GLU A 119 12.63 -12.90 -0.78
C GLU A 119 11.49 -13.00 -1.80
N PHE A 120 11.08 -11.84 -2.30
CA PHE A 120 10.17 -11.71 -3.42
C PHE A 120 10.87 -10.87 -4.50
N PRO A 121 11.78 -11.47 -5.29
CA PRO A 121 12.62 -10.72 -6.23
C PRO A 121 11.88 -9.86 -7.24
N SER A 122 10.69 -10.30 -7.67
CA SER A 122 9.86 -9.57 -8.65
C SER A 122 8.78 -8.70 -8.01
N LEU A 123 8.84 -8.46 -6.70
CA LEU A 123 7.81 -7.72 -5.99
C LEU A 123 7.78 -6.27 -6.48
N ASN A 124 6.69 -5.91 -7.15
CA ASN A 124 6.45 -4.56 -7.63
C ASN A 124 5.64 -3.76 -6.61
N VAL A 125 4.56 -4.35 -6.09
CA VAL A 125 3.64 -3.67 -5.17
C VAL A 125 3.45 -4.45 -3.89
N LEU A 126 3.67 -3.79 -2.77
CA LEU A 126 3.33 -4.28 -1.45
C LEU A 126 2.12 -3.51 -0.92
N ARG A 127 1.00 -4.20 -0.72
CA ARG A 127 -0.19 -3.63 -0.08
C ARG A 127 -0.31 -4.13 1.35
N VAL A 128 -0.41 -3.23 2.32
CA VAL A 128 -0.50 -3.58 3.74
C VAL A 128 -1.75 -2.97 4.35
N TRP A 129 -2.61 -3.79 4.95
CA TRP A 129 -3.76 -3.32 5.71
C TRP A 129 -3.35 -2.99 7.14
N VAL A 130 -3.24 -1.69 7.41
CA VAL A 130 -2.94 -1.18 8.74
C VAL A 130 -4.13 -1.50 9.65
N GLY A 131 -3.83 -2.14 10.79
CA GLY A 131 -4.82 -2.43 11.81
C GLY A 131 -5.38 -1.14 12.43
N PRO A 132 -6.51 -1.21 13.16
CA PRO A 132 -7.17 -0.03 13.70
C PRO A 132 -6.30 0.76 14.67
N ASN A 133 -5.25 0.16 15.24
CA ASN A 133 -4.32 0.82 16.15
C ASN A 133 -2.86 0.69 15.70
N MET A 134 -2.32 1.76 15.10
CA MET A 134 -0.92 1.85 14.70
C MET A 134 0.08 1.70 15.86
N PHE A 135 -0.35 1.99 17.11
CA PHE A 135 0.50 1.95 18.29
C PHE A 135 0.45 0.61 19.06
N GLU A 136 -0.55 -0.24 18.82
CA GLU A 136 -0.67 -1.56 19.47
C GLU A 136 0.04 -2.66 18.66
N GLY A 137 1.29 -2.42 18.27
CA GLY A 137 2.05 -3.46 17.59
C GLY A 137 1.48 -3.82 16.22
N GLY A 138 0.98 -2.83 15.49
CA GLY A 138 0.69 -2.97 14.07
C GLY A 138 1.97 -3.36 13.33
N TRP A 139 1.81 -3.89 12.11
CA TRP A 139 2.82 -4.37 11.16
C TRP A 139 4.20 -3.66 11.12
N PHE A 140 4.37 -2.44 11.65
CA PHE A 140 5.66 -1.80 11.90
C PHE A 140 6.68 -2.69 12.60
N ASN A 141 6.21 -3.53 13.53
CA ASN A 141 7.05 -4.45 14.27
C ASN A 141 7.13 -5.84 13.61
N CYS A 142 6.53 -6.01 12.42
CA CYS A 142 6.63 -7.25 11.66
C CYS A 142 8.09 -7.46 11.24
N PRO A 143 8.72 -8.58 11.61
CA PRO A 143 10.16 -8.76 11.45
C PRO A 143 10.65 -9.05 10.03
N TRP A 144 9.75 -9.29 9.07
CA TRP A 144 10.12 -9.63 7.70
C TRP A 144 9.59 -8.65 6.63
N ILE A 145 8.57 -7.83 6.95
CA ILE A 145 8.10 -6.76 6.03
C ILE A 145 9.20 -5.73 5.71
N PRO A 146 9.98 -5.21 6.68
CA PRO A 146 11.04 -4.23 6.39
C PRO A 146 12.16 -4.72 5.48
N ASN A 147 12.29 -6.05 5.31
CA ASN A 147 13.30 -6.65 4.43
C ASN A 147 12.86 -6.68 2.96
N MET A 148 11.60 -6.38 2.68
CA MET A 148 11.09 -6.29 1.32
C MET A 148 11.57 -4.99 0.64
N SER A 149 11.62 -5.02 -0.69
CA SER A 149 12.02 -3.89 -1.53
C SER A 149 11.03 -3.70 -2.69
N PRO A 150 9.75 -3.40 -2.41
CA PRO A 150 8.77 -3.14 -3.46
C PRO A 150 9.07 -1.80 -4.17
N GLN A 151 8.62 -1.63 -5.42
CA GLN A 151 8.64 -0.31 -6.07
C GLN A 151 7.55 0.60 -5.49
N LYS A 152 6.35 0.05 -5.24
CA LYS A 152 5.23 0.75 -4.64
C LYS A 152 4.84 0.17 -3.29
N LEU A 153 4.67 1.04 -2.31
CA LEU A 153 4.08 0.69 -1.01
C LEU A 153 2.67 1.29 -0.93
N VAL A 154 1.66 0.44 -0.75
CA VAL A 154 0.27 0.86 -0.55
C VAL A 154 -0.18 0.49 0.85
N MET A 155 -0.73 1.46 1.55
CA MET A 155 -1.05 1.36 2.95
C MET A 155 -2.53 1.62 3.13
N ARG A 156 -3.27 0.56 3.43
CA ARG A 156 -4.72 0.59 3.53
C ARG A 156 -5.14 0.81 4.97
N ASN A 157 -6.29 1.45 5.17
CA ASN A 157 -6.87 1.69 6.49
C ASN A 157 -5.96 2.50 7.43
N VAL A 158 -5.20 3.45 6.90
CA VAL A 158 -4.37 4.32 7.73
C VAL A 158 -5.28 5.27 8.50
N THR A 159 -5.21 5.22 9.83
CA THR A 159 -6.04 6.06 10.70
C THR A 159 -5.32 7.29 11.25
N ALA A 160 -4.07 7.50 10.84
CA ALA A 160 -3.25 8.62 11.26
C ALA A 160 -2.01 8.70 10.40
N ILE A 161 -1.73 9.89 9.88
CA ILE A 161 -0.62 10.11 8.95
C ILE A 161 0.58 10.80 9.61
N SER A 162 0.36 11.46 10.74
CA SER A 162 1.40 12.07 11.56
C SER A 162 1.01 12.13 13.04
N ALA A 163 1.96 11.79 13.92
CA ALA A 163 1.81 11.79 15.37
C ALA A 163 3.08 12.40 16.00
N GLY A 164 3.16 13.73 16.03
CA GLY A 164 4.33 14.49 16.50
C GLY A 164 5.53 14.45 15.55
N SER A 165 5.50 13.59 14.54
CA SER A 165 6.46 13.46 13.46
C SER A 165 5.74 13.13 12.14
N SER A 166 6.42 13.35 11.02
CA SER A 166 5.91 13.06 9.68
C SER A 166 5.96 11.58 9.36
N TYR A 167 5.06 11.12 8.48
CA TYR A 167 5.05 9.77 7.92
C TYR A 167 5.05 8.64 8.97
N THR A 168 4.42 8.88 10.13
CA THR A 168 4.33 7.90 11.23
C THR A 168 3.49 6.68 10.86
N PHE A 169 2.89 6.67 9.68
CA PHE A 169 2.11 5.56 9.17
C PHE A 169 2.97 4.37 8.75
N ALA A 170 4.28 4.52 8.45
CA ALA A 170 5.17 3.43 7.99
C ALA A 170 6.56 3.38 8.68
N PRO A 171 7.23 2.21 8.75
CA PRO A 171 8.64 2.11 9.12
C PRO A 171 9.54 2.84 8.13
N GLN A 172 10.49 3.59 8.69
CA GLN A 172 11.48 4.36 7.90
C GLN A 172 12.29 3.47 6.95
N GLY A 173 12.65 2.26 7.38
CA GLY A 173 13.43 1.31 6.57
C GLY A 173 12.72 0.81 5.30
N LEU A 174 11.39 0.96 5.21
CA LEU A 174 10.63 0.65 4.01
C LEU A 174 10.41 1.90 3.15
N LEU A 175 10.12 3.05 3.79
CA LEU A 175 9.98 4.34 3.11
C LEU A 175 11.23 4.75 2.33
N CYS A 176 12.41 4.33 2.79
CA CYS A 176 13.66 4.61 2.12
C CYS A 176 13.99 3.67 0.94
N LYS A 177 13.10 2.74 0.56
CA LYS A 177 13.35 1.75 -0.51
C LYS A 177 12.38 1.85 -1.68
N VAL A 178 11.36 2.70 -1.57
CA VAL A 178 10.21 2.73 -2.47
C VAL A 178 10.22 3.96 -3.36
N GLN A 179 9.68 3.82 -4.57
CA GLN A 179 9.54 4.91 -5.53
C GLN A 179 8.18 5.59 -5.44
N LYS A 180 7.17 4.89 -4.89
CA LYS A 180 5.84 5.45 -4.64
C LYS A 180 5.24 4.93 -3.34
N VAL A 181 4.65 5.83 -2.57
CA VAL A 181 3.92 5.55 -1.33
C VAL A 181 2.48 6.01 -1.51
N VAL A 182 1.52 5.11 -1.34
CA VAL A 182 0.09 5.41 -1.42
C VAL A 182 -0.55 5.11 -0.08
N VAL A 183 -1.18 6.11 0.51
CA VAL A 183 -1.76 6.06 1.84
C VAL A 183 -3.26 6.23 1.72
N VAL A 184 -4.01 5.17 1.98
CA VAL A 184 -5.46 5.15 1.87
C VAL A 184 -6.06 5.36 3.25
N VAL A 185 -6.71 6.51 3.42
CA VAL A 185 -7.20 7.05 4.69
C VAL A 185 -8.72 7.02 4.67
N PRO A 186 -9.38 5.95 5.18
CA PRO A 186 -10.84 5.94 5.30
C PRO A 186 -11.34 6.78 6.48
N LYS A 187 -10.49 7.01 7.50
CA LYS A 187 -10.80 7.85 8.67
C LYS A 187 -9.50 8.31 9.33
N LEU A 188 -9.55 9.40 10.11
CA LEU A 188 -8.42 9.87 10.92
C LEU A 188 -8.78 9.92 12.41
N ARG A 189 -7.80 9.61 13.26
CA ARG A 189 -7.86 9.82 14.71
C ARG A 189 -7.61 11.29 15.05
N ASN A 190 -8.13 11.73 16.18
CA ASN A 190 -7.69 13.00 16.79
C ASN A 190 -6.26 12.84 17.28
N LEU A 191 -5.35 13.65 16.74
CA LEU A 191 -3.97 13.77 17.19
C LEU A 191 -3.61 15.24 17.45
N SER A 192 -4.61 16.11 17.63
CA SER A 192 -4.42 17.55 17.82
C SER A 192 -3.48 17.85 18.97
N ASP A 193 -3.62 17.19 20.12
CA ASP A 193 -2.75 17.44 21.28
C ASP A 193 -1.28 17.11 20.97
N ILE A 194 -1.03 15.94 20.38
CA ILE A 194 0.33 15.48 20.04
C ILE A 194 0.94 16.35 18.93
N ASN A 195 0.16 16.69 17.91
CA ASN A 195 0.62 17.45 16.76
C ASN A 195 0.78 18.95 17.07
N ARG A 196 -0.03 19.51 17.97
CA ARG A 196 0.06 20.91 18.40
C ARG A 196 1.44 21.23 18.96
N ASP A 197 2.01 20.34 19.79
CA ASP A 197 3.35 20.53 20.36
C ASP A 197 4.43 20.55 19.28
N ALA A 198 4.36 19.60 18.34
CA ALA A 198 5.28 19.53 17.21
C ALA A 198 5.17 20.77 16.32
N LEU A 199 3.95 21.21 16.00
CA LEU A 199 3.70 22.37 15.15
C LEU A 199 4.19 23.65 15.82
N ASN A 200 3.85 23.88 17.09
CA ASN A 200 4.23 25.07 17.86
C ASN A 200 5.71 25.17 18.20
N SER A 201 6.43 24.05 18.15
CA SER A 201 7.87 24.04 18.31
C SER A 201 8.59 24.91 17.28
N ARG A 202 9.62 25.63 17.74
CA ARG A 202 10.60 26.31 16.87
C ARG A 202 11.63 25.35 16.29
N ARG A 203 11.66 24.10 16.76
CA ARG A 203 12.55 23.07 16.21
C ARG A 203 12.10 22.73 14.80
N ARG A 204 13.08 22.46 13.93
CA ARG A 204 12.82 21.92 12.61
C ARG A 204 12.15 20.57 12.74
N ILE A 205 11.25 20.25 11.81
CA ILE A 205 10.77 18.87 11.66
C ILE A 205 11.91 18.05 11.08
N SER A 206 12.07 16.83 11.58
CA SER A 206 13.03 15.87 11.03
C SER A 206 12.79 15.68 9.54
N GLU A 207 13.88 15.53 8.78
CA GLU A 207 13.80 15.25 7.36
C GLU A 207 13.00 13.96 7.11
N SER A 208 12.27 13.94 5.98
CA SER A 208 11.48 12.79 5.59
C SER A 208 12.37 11.54 5.49
N PRO A 209 11.91 10.38 5.99
CA PRO A 209 12.58 9.10 5.73
C PRO A 209 12.41 8.62 4.27
N ILE A 210 11.64 9.35 3.47
CA ILE A 210 11.37 9.05 2.06
C ILE A 210 12.54 9.52 1.21
N GLN A 211 12.99 8.68 0.27
CA GLN A 211 14.07 9.06 -0.64
C GLN A 211 13.68 10.24 -1.54
N PRO A 212 14.64 11.11 -1.90
CA PRO A 212 14.41 12.11 -2.93
C PRO A 212 13.91 11.47 -4.24
N GLY A 213 12.91 12.10 -4.88
CA GLY A 213 12.25 11.63 -6.09
C GLY A 213 11.09 10.66 -5.86
N THR A 214 10.89 10.14 -4.64
CA THR A 214 9.76 9.27 -4.33
C THR A 214 8.45 10.05 -4.28
N GLU A 215 7.43 9.52 -4.93
CA GLU A 215 6.08 10.08 -4.91
C GLU A 215 5.31 9.62 -3.68
N THR A 216 4.66 10.55 -2.98
CA THR A 216 3.72 10.23 -1.90
C THR A 216 2.32 10.69 -2.25
N VAL A 217 1.34 9.79 -2.13
CA VAL A 217 -0.07 10.05 -2.39
C VAL A 217 -0.86 9.73 -1.13
N ILE A 218 -1.61 10.68 -0.62
CA ILE A 218 -2.56 10.50 0.48
C ILE A 218 -3.96 10.57 -0.11
N VAL A 219 -4.70 9.46 -0.06
CA VAL A 219 -6.06 9.35 -0.59
C VAL A 219 -7.05 9.34 0.56
N PHE A 220 -7.84 10.40 0.66
CA PHE A 220 -9.02 10.42 1.53
C PHE A 220 -10.12 9.56 0.89
N TRP A 221 -10.21 8.32 1.36
CA TRP A 221 -11.00 7.28 0.70
C TRP A 221 -12.49 7.45 0.94
N THR A 222 -13.28 7.48 -0.13
CA THR A 222 -14.75 7.55 -0.10
C THR A 222 -15.32 6.30 -0.79
N GLU A 223 -16.64 6.05 -0.70
CA GLU A 223 -17.28 4.91 -1.41
C GLU A 223 -17.50 5.19 -2.90
N GLY A 224 -17.59 6.47 -3.28
CA GLY A 224 -17.71 6.94 -4.65
C GLY A 224 -17.36 8.43 -4.77
N PRO A 225 -17.45 9.02 -5.98
CA PRO A 225 -17.12 10.42 -6.24
C PRO A 225 -18.06 11.40 -5.50
N ASP A 226 -19.34 11.03 -5.34
CA ASP A 226 -20.34 11.87 -4.67
C ASP A 226 -20.40 11.68 -3.15
N SER A 227 -19.64 10.72 -2.62
CA SER A 227 -19.63 10.40 -1.20
C SER A 227 -18.74 11.38 -0.42
N GLY A 228 -19.25 11.87 0.71
CA GLY A 228 -18.45 12.61 1.67
C GLY A 228 -17.45 11.70 2.39
N TRP A 229 -16.27 12.24 2.67
CA TRP A 229 -15.33 11.64 3.59
C TRP A 229 -15.71 12.03 5.01
N TRP A 230 -16.11 11.05 5.82
CA TRP A 230 -16.57 11.26 7.19
C TRP A 230 -15.56 10.74 8.20
N PRO A 231 -15.10 11.55 9.16
CA PRO A 231 -14.52 11.01 10.37
C PRO A 231 -15.66 10.36 11.17
N GLU A 232 -15.58 9.06 11.49
CA GLU A 232 -16.47 8.48 12.50
C GLU A 232 -16.41 9.37 13.75
N ALA A 233 -17.56 9.93 14.10
CA ALA A 233 -17.66 10.88 15.19
C ALA A 233 -17.24 10.23 16.52
N PRO A 234 -16.61 11.00 17.45
CA PRO A 234 -16.38 12.44 17.38
C PRO A 234 -14.90 12.77 17.63
N LEU A 235 -13.98 12.61 16.66
CA LEU A 235 -12.56 12.82 17.00
C LEU A 235 -11.71 13.63 16.01
N ALA A 236 -11.80 13.49 14.68
CA ALA A 236 -11.01 14.37 13.81
C ALA A 236 -11.77 15.66 13.46
N ASP A 237 -11.47 16.75 14.18
CA ASP A 237 -11.85 18.11 13.75
C ASP A 237 -11.09 18.49 12.47
N TYR A 238 -11.62 19.42 11.68
CA TYR A 238 -11.02 19.94 10.46
C TYR A 238 -9.55 20.35 10.68
N ASP A 239 -9.28 21.07 11.77
CA ASP A 239 -7.94 21.51 12.14
C ASP A 239 -6.98 20.33 12.38
N ASN A 240 -7.47 19.23 12.94
CA ASN A 240 -6.66 18.01 13.13
C ASN A 240 -6.23 17.39 11.80
N ILE A 241 -7.13 17.39 10.80
CA ILE A 241 -6.83 16.86 9.47
C ILE A 241 -5.79 17.75 8.79
N VAL A 242 -6.00 19.06 8.81
CA VAL A 242 -5.06 20.05 8.27
C VAL A 242 -3.70 19.93 8.94
N ASP A 243 -3.66 19.84 10.27
CA ASP A 243 -2.41 19.67 11.04
C ASP A 243 -1.63 18.44 10.63
N GLN A 244 -2.36 17.34 10.43
CA GLN A 244 -1.74 16.09 10.03
C GLN A 244 -1.11 16.17 8.63
N ILE A 245 -1.79 16.81 7.68
CA ILE A 245 -1.26 17.07 6.32
C ILE A 245 -0.05 18.02 6.39
N VAL A 246 -0.16 19.11 7.16
CA VAL A 246 0.90 20.11 7.32
C VAL A 246 2.18 19.49 7.85
N LEU A 247 2.11 18.59 8.84
CA LEU A 247 3.29 17.89 9.35
C LEU A 247 3.98 17.05 8.28
N CYS A 248 3.23 16.38 7.40
CA CYS A 248 3.79 15.65 6.26
C CYS A 248 4.44 16.62 5.26
N SER A 249 3.77 17.71 4.91
CA SER A 249 4.30 18.72 3.97
C SER A 249 5.58 19.39 4.46
N LEU A 250 5.73 19.59 5.78
CA LEU A 250 6.92 20.21 6.37
C LEU A 250 8.16 19.29 6.37
N ALA A 251 8.00 17.99 6.14
CA ALA A 251 9.10 17.03 6.16
C ALA A 251 9.89 16.94 4.84
N GLU A 252 9.60 17.81 3.87
CA GLU A 252 10.38 17.95 2.62
C GLU A 252 10.32 16.75 1.68
N ALA A 253 9.15 16.12 1.52
CA ALA A 253 8.95 15.23 0.38
C ALA A 253 8.94 16.01 -0.94
N ASP A 254 9.57 15.42 -1.96
CA ASP A 254 9.71 16.02 -3.29
C ASP A 254 8.40 16.08 -4.07
N LYS A 255 7.47 15.16 -3.81
CA LYS A 255 6.15 15.09 -4.47
C LYS A 255 5.12 14.54 -3.48
N LEU A 256 4.25 15.41 -2.96
CA LEU A 256 3.16 15.06 -2.05
C LEU A 256 1.82 15.41 -2.70
N THR A 257 1.06 14.39 -3.09
CA THR A 257 -0.29 14.52 -3.63
C THR A 257 -1.31 14.23 -2.53
N ILE A 258 -2.29 15.10 -2.38
CA ILE A 258 -3.47 14.89 -1.54
C ILE A 258 -4.67 14.70 -2.44
N CYS A 259 -5.26 13.50 -2.43
CA CYS A 259 -6.44 13.17 -3.22
C CYS A 259 -7.72 13.27 -2.39
N ASN A 260 -8.81 13.72 -3.01
CA ASN A 260 -10.14 13.80 -2.40
C ASN A 260 -10.24 14.77 -1.20
N ALA A 261 -9.45 15.85 -1.19
CA ALA A 261 -9.54 16.83 -0.12
C ALA A 261 -10.90 17.56 -0.11
N GLY A 262 -11.50 17.78 -1.28
CA GLY A 262 -12.83 18.41 -1.39
C GLY A 262 -14.00 17.54 -0.87
N SER A 263 -13.78 16.24 -0.65
CA SER A 263 -14.79 15.34 -0.10
C SER A 263 -14.95 15.46 1.42
N MET A 264 -14.04 16.15 2.12
CA MET A 264 -14.10 16.33 3.57
C MET A 264 -15.34 17.14 3.99
N TYR A 265 -16.19 16.56 4.85
CA TYR A 265 -17.50 17.12 5.23
C TYR A 265 -17.53 17.57 6.71
N PRO A 266 -18.21 18.69 7.05
CA PRO A 266 -18.03 20.05 6.55
C PRO A 266 -17.01 20.84 7.41
N VAL A 267 -16.35 21.81 6.78
CA VAL A 267 -15.54 22.84 7.44
C VAL A 267 -16.45 23.72 8.30
N VAL A 268 -16.60 23.38 9.58
CA VAL A 268 -17.24 24.29 10.54
C VAL A 268 -16.22 25.39 10.79
N SER A 269 -16.51 26.61 10.33
CA SER A 269 -15.68 27.77 10.73
C SER A 269 -15.63 27.83 12.26
N GLY A 270 -14.54 28.34 12.84
CA GLY A 270 -14.38 28.47 14.31
C GLY A 270 -15.50 29.24 15.04
N ASN A 271 -16.47 29.78 14.30
CA ASN A 271 -17.65 30.51 14.78
C ASN A 271 -18.94 29.66 14.73
N GLY A 272 -18.88 28.37 14.36
CA GLY A 272 -20.04 27.48 14.29
C GLY A 272 -20.92 27.65 13.04
N ALA A 273 -20.53 28.52 12.10
CA ALA A 273 -21.24 28.67 10.82
C ALA A 273 -20.83 27.54 9.86
N CYS A 274 -21.82 26.79 9.36
CA CYS A 274 -21.65 25.86 8.26
C CYS A 274 -21.33 26.67 7.00
N LEU A 275 -20.09 26.60 6.53
CA LEU A 275 -19.74 27.19 5.25
C LEU A 275 -20.43 26.38 4.16
N THR A 276 -21.42 26.98 3.50
CA THR A 276 -22.06 26.41 2.32
C THR A 276 -21.13 26.62 1.13
N TYR A 277 -20.37 25.59 0.78
CA TYR A 277 -19.58 25.59 -0.45
C TYR A 277 -20.48 25.25 -1.63
N SER A 278 -20.25 25.92 -2.76
CA SER A 278 -21.03 25.76 -3.98
C SER A 278 -20.60 24.54 -4.81
N SER A 279 -19.38 24.03 -4.61
CA SER A 279 -18.84 22.91 -5.39
C SER A 279 -17.78 22.09 -4.62
N TYR A 280 -17.42 20.91 -5.16
CA TYR A 280 -16.26 20.13 -4.71
C TYR A 280 -14.95 20.92 -4.86
N GLN A 281 -14.77 21.59 -6.01
CA GLN A 281 -13.54 22.32 -6.32
C GLN A 281 -13.30 23.46 -5.33
N GLU A 282 -14.33 24.21 -4.96
CA GLU A 282 -14.22 25.29 -3.97
C GLU A 282 -13.79 24.75 -2.59
N ARG A 283 -14.28 23.57 -2.20
CA ARG A 283 -13.86 22.90 -0.95
C ARG A 283 -12.40 22.46 -1.01
N GLU A 284 -11.98 21.86 -2.11
CA GLU A 284 -10.61 21.42 -2.29
C GLU A 284 -9.62 22.59 -2.28
N GLU A 285 -9.98 23.70 -2.94
CA GLU A 285 -9.20 24.93 -2.95
C GLU A 285 -9.07 25.54 -1.55
N GLU A 286 -10.13 25.53 -0.73
CA GLU A 286 -10.08 26.02 0.65
C GLU A 286 -9.19 25.14 1.54
N VAL A 287 -9.28 23.81 1.43
CA VAL A 287 -8.38 22.89 2.16
C VAL A 287 -6.93 23.13 1.75
N ALA A 288 -6.68 23.24 0.44
CA ALA A 288 -5.36 23.51 -0.09
C ALA A 288 -4.81 24.86 0.42
N ALA A 289 -5.64 25.90 0.45
CA ALA A 289 -5.29 27.22 0.97
C ALA A 289 -4.99 27.17 2.47
N ALA A 290 -5.79 26.46 3.27
CA ALA A 290 -5.60 26.28 4.70
C ALA A 290 -4.26 25.59 5.01
N VAL A 291 -3.95 24.49 4.31
CA VAL A 291 -2.67 23.78 4.45
C VAL A 291 -1.50 24.68 4.07
N LYS A 292 -1.54 25.32 2.90
CA LYS A 292 -0.45 26.18 2.40
C LYS A 292 -0.19 27.36 3.35
N ARG A 293 -1.24 28.03 3.83
CA ARG A 293 -1.15 29.14 4.79
C ARG A 293 -0.48 28.71 6.09
N LYS A 294 -0.83 27.52 6.61
CA LYS A 294 -0.26 26.98 7.84
C LYS A 294 1.21 26.56 7.66
N VAL A 295 1.55 25.94 6.53
CA VAL A 295 2.95 25.64 6.15
C VAL A 295 3.80 26.91 6.09
N GLU A 296 3.28 27.98 5.47
CA GLU A 296 3.96 29.28 5.37
C GLU A 296 4.16 29.92 6.75
N GLN A 297 3.11 29.98 7.57
CA GLN A 297 3.17 30.54 8.93
C GLN A 297 4.24 29.82 9.78
N ILE A 298 4.25 28.49 9.74
CA ILE A 298 5.20 27.68 10.50
C ILE A 298 6.62 27.84 9.97
N SER A 299 6.80 27.83 8.65
CA SER A 299 8.11 28.00 8.01
C SER A 299 8.70 29.39 8.33
N ARG A 300 7.88 30.45 8.32
CA ARG A 300 8.27 31.79 8.79
C ARG A 300 8.71 31.79 10.24
N ARG A 301 7.88 31.22 11.13
CA ARG A 301 8.16 31.12 12.57
C ARG A 301 9.47 30.37 12.88
N ARG A 302 9.84 29.39 12.04
CA ARG A 302 11.06 28.58 12.19
C ARG A 302 12.27 29.11 11.42
N GLY A 303 12.11 30.19 10.63
CA GLY A 303 13.19 30.72 9.79
C GLY A 303 13.57 29.81 8.62
N GLU A 304 12.63 29.03 8.08
CA GLU A 304 12.83 28.03 7.01
C GLU A 304 12.39 28.56 5.63
N LEU A 305 12.49 29.87 5.39
CA LEU A 305 12.00 30.52 4.17
C LEU A 305 12.63 29.99 2.88
N ALA A 306 13.92 29.64 2.93
CA ALA A 306 14.63 29.07 1.78
C ALA A 306 14.03 27.74 1.29
N ARG A 307 13.32 27.01 2.15
CA ARG A 307 12.70 25.72 1.83
C ARG A 307 11.21 25.84 1.51
N LEU A 308 10.60 26.99 1.81
CA LEU A 308 9.16 27.20 1.67
C LEU A 308 8.69 27.04 0.21
N GLY A 309 9.42 27.63 -0.75
CA GLY A 309 9.07 27.53 -2.18
C GLY A 309 8.96 26.08 -2.64
N LYS A 310 10.02 25.29 -2.42
CA LYS A 310 10.05 23.86 -2.76
C LYS A 310 8.90 23.07 -2.10
N ARG A 311 8.60 23.34 -0.82
CA ARG A 311 7.51 22.66 -0.10
C ARG A 311 6.11 22.99 -0.65
N LEU A 312 5.91 24.22 -1.11
CA LEU A 312 4.63 24.62 -1.69
C LEU A 312 4.46 24.10 -3.12
N GLU A 313 5.55 24.02 -3.88
CA GLU A 313 5.59 23.44 -5.23
C GLU A 313 5.41 21.92 -5.22
N SER A 314 5.96 21.22 -4.20
CA SER A 314 5.82 19.77 -4.09
C SER A 314 4.42 19.30 -3.69
N LEU A 315 3.58 20.20 -3.16
CA LEU A 315 2.26 19.91 -2.63
C LEU A 315 1.17 20.07 -3.71
N ARG A 316 0.55 18.96 -4.10
CA ARG A 316 -0.52 18.90 -5.10
C ARG A 316 -1.83 18.44 -4.46
N PHE A 317 -2.93 18.99 -4.95
CA PHE A 317 -4.29 18.57 -4.59
C PHE A 317 -5.02 18.20 -5.87
N MET A 318 -5.80 17.12 -5.83
CA MET A 318 -6.60 16.66 -6.98
C MET A 318 -7.73 15.74 -6.51
N SER A 319 -8.74 15.55 -7.36
CA SER A 319 -9.74 14.50 -7.13
C SER A 319 -9.13 13.10 -7.33
N PHE A 320 -9.76 12.08 -6.74
CA PHE A 320 -9.35 10.70 -6.98
C PHE A 320 -9.61 10.25 -8.42
N GLY A 321 -10.67 10.75 -9.07
CA GLY A 321 -10.89 10.52 -10.51
C GLY A 321 -9.71 11.05 -11.34
N GLU A 322 -9.29 12.29 -11.10
CA GLU A 322 -8.13 12.89 -11.77
C GLU A 322 -6.84 12.08 -11.52
N TYR A 323 -6.65 11.57 -10.30
CA TYR A 323 -5.53 10.70 -9.97
C TYR A 323 -5.54 9.41 -10.81
N LEU A 324 -6.70 8.77 -10.94
CA LEU A 324 -6.86 7.54 -11.71
C LEU A 324 -6.64 7.74 -13.22
N GLU A 325 -6.90 8.94 -13.73
CA GLU A 325 -6.65 9.29 -15.14
C GLU A 325 -5.19 9.64 -15.42
N LYS A 326 -4.54 10.40 -14.53
CA LYS A 326 -3.23 11.03 -14.81
C LYS A 326 -2.03 10.26 -14.26
N GLU A 327 -2.20 9.46 -13.22
CA GLU A 327 -1.09 8.81 -12.51
C GLU A 327 -1.13 7.29 -12.68
N GLU A 328 0.04 6.64 -12.62
CA GLU A 328 0.17 5.18 -12.81
C GLU A 328 -0.28 4.44 -11.54
N TRP A 329 -1.57 4.12 -11.44
CA TRP A 329 -2.18 3.52 -10.24
C TRP A 329 -2.26 1.98 -10.27
N LYS A 330 -1.87 1.35 -11.40
CA LYS A 330 -2.00 -0.11 -11.56
C LYS A 330 -1.28 -0.85 -10.43
N GLY A 331 -2.00 -1.79 -9.84
CA GLY A 331 -1.51 -2.58 -8.71
C GLY A 331 -1.67 -1.87 -7.36
N GLU A 332 -2.11 -0.62 -7.28
CA GLU A 332 -2.39 0.06 -6.00
C GLU A 332 -3.79 -0.25 -5.47
N PHE A 333 -4.75 -0.28 -6.38
CA PHE A 333 -6.16 -0.60 -6.17
C PHE A 333 -6.57 -1.73 -7.09
N ASP A 334 -7.61 -2.46 -6.71
CA ASP A 334 -8.26 -3.43 -7.57
C ASP A 334 -9.28 -2.74 -8.48
N SER A 335 -9.50 -3.30 -9.68
CA SER A 335 -10.39 -2.68 -10.68
C SER A 335 -11.82 -2.50 -10.16
N GLU A 336 -12.29 -3.44 -9.34
CA GLU A 336 -13.62 -3.37 -8.70
C GLU A 336 -13.71 -2.23 -7.69
N GLU A 337 -12.62 -1.94 -6.98
CA GLU A 337 -12.59 -0.86 -5.98
C GLU A 337 -12.63 0.52 -6.63
N VAL A 338 -12.07 0.70 -7.83
CA VAL A 338 -12.03 2.01 -8.50
C VAL A 338 -13.17 2.20 -9.50
N ALA A 339 -13.93 1.14 -9.79
CA ALA A 339 -15.04 1.18 -10.75
C ALA A 339 -16.01 2.36 -10.54
N PRO A 340 -16.38 2.75 -9.29
CA PRO A 340 -17.27 3.90 -9.08
C PRO A 340 -16.76 5.25 -9.59
N TRP A 341 -15.44 5.43 -9.75
CA TRP A 341 -14.83 6.69 -10.22
C TRP A 341 -14.42 6.65 -11.69
N VAL A 342 -14.34 5.47 -12.29
CA VAL A 342 -13.92 5.28 -13.70
C VAL A 342 -15.13 5.16 -14.62
N LEU A 343 -16.28 4.71 -14.09
CA LEU A 343 -17.52 4.52 -14.85
C LEU A 343 -18.50 5.70 -14.73
N SER A 344 -18.14 6.74 -13.97
CA SER A 344 -18.96 7.92 -13.68
C SER A 344 -18.83 9.01 -14.74
#